data_AF-A0AA86NXA7-F1
#
_entry.id   AF-A0AA86NXA7-F1
#
_cell.length_a   1.000
_cell.length_b   1.000
_cell.length_c   1.000
_cell.angle_alpha   90.00
_cell.angle_beta   90.00
_cell.angle_gamma   90.00
#
_symmetry.space_group_name_H-M   'P 1'
#
loop_
_entity.id
_entity.type
_entity.pdbx_description
1 polymer ?
#
loop_
_entity_poly.entity_id
_entity_poly.type
_entity_poly.pdbx_seq_one_letter_code
_entity_poly.pdbx_strand_id
1 'polypeptide(L)'
;MIQQAYCKWSEEEKDKLVDVVTKYKAMNQKLDWTQIQNHVGTKTVRQCYDQYVRQFKKQHKTDAKPTWTVQEERKLVKVFKHSQQIVSDQVVDKVGNRQYSKWNQKEKDKLVEQINKFNEANVKPDWVEIQSCIKTKTIRQCYDQCVILFKKIHNTDTRHIWTVQEEQRLANVFQQNPYKWEVIQTQFPNLNIVQLKNKIGTLIRQHNKKIVCKDNVDQSEKSERHILAGQLGNLLGL
;
A
#
# COMPACT_ATOMS: atom_id res chain seq x y z
N MET A 1 30.75 -7.20 -18.08
CA MET A 1 29.52 -6.39 -18.30
C MET A 1 29.94 -5.06 -18.90
N ILE A 2 29.74 -4.86 -20.20
CA ILE A 2 30.04 -3.58 -20.85
C ILE A 2 28.92 -2.61 -20.45
N GLN A 3 29.24 -1.58 -19.66
CA GLN A 3 28.31 -0.49 -19.41
C GLN A 3 28.07 0.21 -20.76
N GLN A 4 26.90 -0.01 -21.36
CA GLN A 4 26.50 0.69 -22.57
C GLN A 4 26.40 2.18 -22.23
N ALA A 5 27.37 2.96 -22.70
CA ALA A 5 27.32 4.41 -22.60
C ALA A 5 26.02 4.89 -23.24
N TYR A 6 25.22 5.65 -22.48
CA TYR A 6 23.99 6.25 -22.98
C TYR A 6 24.34 7.31 -24.02
N CYS A 7 24.38 6.91 -25.30
CA CYS A 7 24.59 7.82 -26.41
C CYS A 7 23.37 8.74 -26.56
N LYS A 8 23.60 10.05 -26.55
CA LYS A 8 22.57 11.06 -26.79
C LYS A 8 22.04 10.91 -28.22
N TRP A 9 20.72 10.92 -28.39
CA TRP A 9 20.08 10.86 -29.71
C TRP A 9 20.28 12.19 -30.45
N SER A 10 20.81 12.15 -31.66
CA SER A 10 20.79 13.30 -32.57
C SER A 10 19.38 13.54 -33.11
N GLU A 11 19.10 14.74 -33.65
CA GLU A 11 17.81 15.00 -34.29
C GLU A 11 17.63 14.15 -35.56
N GLU A 12 18.69 13.98 -36.37
CA GLU A 12 18.66 13.11 -37.56
C GLU A 12 18.29 11.66 -37.22
N GLU A 13 18.82 11.10 -36.13
CA GLU A 13 18.50 9.75 -35.68
C GLU A 13 17.03 9.63 -35.27
N LYS A 14 16.49 10.67 -34.62
CA LYS A 14 15.08 10.71 -34.23
C LYS A 14 14.17 10.81 -35.45
N ASP A 15 14.53 11.63 -36.43
CA ASP A 15 13.76 11.79 -37.67
C ASP A 15 13.74 10.50 -38.48
N LYS A 16 14.89 9.83 -38.61
CA LYS A 16 14.97 8.49 -39.22
C LYS A 16 14.09 7.48 -38.51
N LEU A 17 14.11 7.46 -37.18
CA LEU A 17 13.25 6.56 -36.39
C LEU A 17 11.76 6.84 -36.65
N VAL A 18 11.35 8.10 -36.65
CA VAL A 18 9.95 8.50 -36.88
C VAL A 18 9.50 8.17 -38.30
N ASP A 19 10.32 8.46 -39.31
CA ASP A 19 10.02 8.20 -40.72
C ASP A 19 9.80 6.70 -40.98
N VAL A 20 10.72 5.85 -40.51
CA VAL A 20 10.59 4.39 -40.67
C VAL A 20 9.35 3.88 -39.97
N VAL A 21 9.10 4.26 -38.71
CA VAL A 21 7.92 3.76 -37.99
C VAL A 21 6.63 4.23 -38.66
N THR A 22 6.60 5.46 -39.20
CA THR A 22 5.45 5.99 -39.94
C THR A 22 5.20 5.19 -41.23
N LYS A 23 6.26 4.83 -41.97
CA LYS A 23 6.16 3.97 -43.16
C LYS A 23 5.58 2.58 -42.83
N TYR A 24 6.06 1.92 -41.78
CA TYR A 24 5.53 0.61 -41.38
C TYR A 24 4.06 0.68 -40.95
N LYS A 25 3.67 1.74 -40.24
CA LYS A 25 2.27 1.98 -39.87
C LYS A 25 1.38 2.22 -41.08
N ALA A 26 1.85 3.00 -42.06
CA ALA A 26 1.12 3.26 -43.30
C ALA A 26 0.88 1.97 -44.11
N MET A 27 1.82 1.02 -44.05
CA MET A 27 1.68 -0.31 -44.66
C MET A 27 0.87 -1.30 -43.82
N ASN A 28 0.37 -0.89 -42.65
CA ASN A 28 -0.30 -1.74 -41.67
C ASN A 28 0.51 -2.99 -41.27
N GLN A 29 1.84 -2.88 -41.28
CA GLN A 29 2.74 -3.97 -40.92
C GLN A 29 3.13 -3.90 -39.45
N LYS A 30 3.38 -5.06 -38.85
CA LYS A 30 3.94 -5.15 -37.50
C LYS A 30 5.35 -4.55 -37.50
N LEU A 31 5.66 -3.70 -36.52
CA LEU A 31 6.98 -3.08 -36.38
C LEU A 31 8.05 -4.12 -36.11
N ASP A 32 8.97 -4.31 -37.06
CA ASP A 32 10.18 -5.09 -36.87
C ASP A 32 11.33 -4.19 -36.40
N TRP A 33 11.63 -4.25 -35.11
CA TRP A 33 12.65 -3.41 -34.48
C TRP A 33 14.07 -3.70 -34.97
N THR A 34 14.33 -4.88 -35.53
CA THR A 34 15.63 -5.22 -36.12
C THR A 34 15.84 -4.47 -37.43
N GLN A 35 14.81 -4.41 -38.27
CA GLN A 35 14.84 -3.63 -39.51
C GLN A 35 14.92 -2.12 -39.24
N ILE A 36 14.16 -1.64 -38.24
CA ILE A 36 14.24 -0.25 -37.77
C ILE A 36 15.65 0.08 -37.28
N GLN A 37 16.27 -0.81 -36.51
CA GLN A 37 17.65 -0.64 -36.04
C GLN A 37 18.62 -0.49 -37.22
N ASN A 38 18.52 -1.35 -38.23
CA ASN A 38 19.39 -1.30 -39.40
C ASN A 38 19.26 0.02 -40.16
N HIS A 39 18.06 0.62 -40.17
CA HIS A 39 17.84 1.92 -40.81
C HIS A 39 18.38 3.10 -39.99
N VAL A 40 18.31 3.03 -38.66
CA VAL A 40 18.90 4.05 -37.76
C VAL A 40 20.44 3.91 -37.72
N GLY A 41 20.95 2.69 -37.79
CA GLY A 41 22.37 2.32 -37.94
C GLY A 41 23.21 2.40 -36.67
N THR A 42 23.02 3.44 -35.86
CA THR A 42 23.92 3.79 -34.73
C THR A 42 23.42 3.35 -33.36
N LYS A 43 22.17 2.89 -33.27
CA LYS A 43 21.48 2.56 -32.02
C LYS A 43 21.13 1.08 -31.99
N THR A 44 20.98 0.51 -30.80
CA THR A 44 20.52 -0.88 -30.63
C THR A 44 19.00 -0.98 -30.77
N VAL A 45 18.48 -2.18 -31.09
CA VAL A 45 17.03 -2.48 -31.09
C VAL A 45 16.33 -1.89 -29.86
N ARG A 46 16.92 -2.11 -28.68
CA ARG A 46 16.36 -1.68 -27.41
C ARG A 46 16.30 -0.17 -27.29
N GLN A 47 17.36 0.53 -27.71
CA GLN A 47 17.39 1.99 -27.70
C GLN A 47 16.35 2.58 -28.64
N CYS A 48 16.18 2.02 -29.85
CA CYS A 48 15.14 2.45 -30.79
C CYS A 48 13.73 2.28 -30.20
N TYR A 49 13.46 1.13 -29.57
CA TYR A 49 12.19 0.87 -28.88
C TYR A 49 11.93 1.86 -27.74
N ASP A 50 12.91 2.02 -26.84
CA ASP A 50 12.75 2.90 -25.68
C ASP A 50 12.56 4.37 -26.10
N GLN A 51 13.25 4.81 -27.16
CA GLN A 51 13.10 6.16 -27.71
C GLN A 51 11.72 6.37 -28.34
N TYR A 52 11.23 5.40 -29.12
CA TYR A 52 9.88 5.42 -29.67
C TYR A 52 8.83 5.53 -28.56
N VAL A 53 8.90 4.70 -27.52
CA VAL A 53 7.95 4.74 -26.38
C VAL A 53 7.99 6.11 -25.69
N ARG A 54 9.18 6.70 -25.52
CA ARG A 54 9.32 8.04 -24.92
C ARG A 54 8.70 9.13 -25.79
N GLN A 55 8.90 9.10 -27.11
CA GLN A 55 8.30 10.08 -28.02
C GLN A 55 6.77 9.95 -28.08
N PHE A 56 6.24 8.72 -28.17
CA PHE A 56 4.80 8.48 -28.16
C PHE A 56 4.16 8.94 -26.84
N LYS A 57 4.79 8.66 -25.70
CA LYS A 57 4.32 9.17 -24.40
C LYS A 57 4.39 10.69 -24.29
N LYS A 58 5.27 11.37 -25.03
CA LYS A 58 5.32 12.84 -25.08
C LYS A 58 4.21 13.41 -25.95
N GLN A 59 3.95 12.82 -27.13
CA GLN A 59 2.84 13.24 -28.00
C GLN A 59 1.49 13.10 -27.27
N HIS A 60 1.29 12.03 -26.50
CA HIS A 60 0.07 11.86 -25.68
C HIS A 60 0.05 12.65 -24.36
N LYS A 61 1.08 13.45 -24.05
CA LYS A 61 1.10 14.32 -22.86
C LYS A 61 0.62 15.75 -23.15
N THR A 62 0.65 16.18 -24.41
CA THR A 62 0.23 17.53 -24.81
C THR A 62 -1.25 17.65 -25.09
N ASP A 63 -1.91 16.54 -25.38
CA ASP A 63 -3.36 16.49 -25.34
C ASP A 63 -3.76 16.47 -23.86
N ALA A 64 -4.48 17.51 -23.41
CA ALA A 64 -5.13 17.52 -22.11
C ALA A 64 -5.74 16.13 -21.89
N LYS A 65 -5.37 15.44 -20.79
CA LYS A 65 -5.79 14.06 -20.50
C LYS A 65 -7.22 13.90 -21.01
N PRO A 66 -7.48 13.04 -22.01
CA PRO A 66 -8.82 12.89 -22.55
C PRO A 66 -9.73 12.66 -21.35
N THR A 67 -10.62 13.62 -21.12
CA THR A 67 -11.54 13.55 -20.00
C THR A 67 -12.47 12.43 -20.37
N TRP A 68 -12.35 11.30 -19.67
CA TRP A 68 -13.15 10.12 -19.93
C TRP A 68 -14.61 10.56 -19.96
N THR A 69 -15.29 10.28 -21.07
CA THR A 69 -16.72 10.55 -21.12
C THR A 69 -17.42 9.57 -20.18
N VAL A 70 -18.55 9.99 -19.60
CA VAL A 70 -19.38 9.13 -18.74
C VAL A 70 -19.72 7.79 -19.43
N GLN A 71 -19.82 7.77 -20.76
CA GLN A 71 -20.06 6.56 -21.53
C GLN A 71 -18.85 5.62 -21.58
N GLU A 72 -17.64 6.15 -21.73
CA GLU A 72 -16.41 5.35 -21.71
C GLU A 72 -16.13 4.80 -20.31
N GLU A 73 -16.38 5.59 -19.26
CA GLU A 73 -16.31 5.10 -17.88
C GLU A 73 -17.28 3.96 -17.64
N ARG A 74 -18.52 4.06 -18.12
CA ARG A 74 -19.51 2.98 -18.02
C ARG A 74 -19.06 1.72 -18.76
N LYS A 75 -18.50 1.84 -19.96
CA LYS A 75 -17.94 0.70 -20.71
C LYS A 75 -16.79 0.06 -19.95
N LEU A 76 -15.89 0.87 -19.39
CA LEU A 76 -14.73 0.40 -18.64
C LEU A 76 -15.16 -0.33 -17.35
N VAL A 77 -16.13 0.20 -16.61
CA VAL A 77 -16.72 -0.46 -15.44
C VAL A 77 -17.38 -1.79 -15.83
N LYS A 78 -18.06 -1.87 -16.99
CA LYS A 78 -18.68 -3.10 -17.48
C LYS A 78 -17.63 -4.17 -17.81
N VAL A 79 -16.56 -3.80 -18.52
CA VAL A 79 -15.44 -4.71 -18.84
C VAL A 79 -14.72 -5.15 -17.57
N PHE A 80 -14.48 -4.22 -16.64
CA PHE A 80 -13.83 -4.52 -15.37
C PHE A 80 -14.66 -5.49 -14.53
N LYS A 81 -15.97 -5.23 -14.36
CA LYS A 81 -16.89 -6.14 -13.66
C LYS A 81 -16.94 -7.51 -14.31
N HIS A 82 -17.00 -7.59 -15.65
CA HIS A 82 -16.99 -8.85 -16.36
C HIS A 82 -15.66 -9.61 -16.16
N SER A 83 -14.52 -8.92 -16.19
CA SER A 83 -13.21 -9.53 -15.93
C SER A 83 -13.07 -10.00 -14.47
N GLN A 84 -13.60 -9.24 -13.52
CA GLN A 84 -13.65 -9.65 -12.11
C GLN A 84 -14.56 -10.86 -11.92
N GLN A 85 -15.68 -10.94 -12.66
CA GLN A 85 -16.56 -12.09 -12.63
C GLN A 85 -15.85 -13.34 -13.19
N ILE A 86 -15.17 -13.24 -14.33
CA ILE A 86 -14.40 -14.36 -14.91
C ILE A 86 -13.31 -14.83 -13.94
N VAL A 87 -12.57 -13.90 -13.32
CA VAL A 87 -11.54 -14.24 -12.33
C VAL A 87 -12.17 -14.80 -11.05
N SER A 88 -13.34 -14.30 -10.64
CA SER A 88 -14.09 -14.86 -9.51
C SER A 88 -14.49 -16.31 -9.80
N ASP A 89 -15.14 -16.55 -10.94
CA ASP A 89 -15.68 -17.85 -11.36
C ASP A 89 -14.58 -18.90 -11.60
N GLN A 90 -13.41 -18.48 -12.09
CA GLN A 90 -12.25 -19.36 -12.26
C GLN A 90 -11.46 -19.60 -10.96
N VAL A 91 -11.67 -18.81 -9.90
CA VAL A 91 -10.85 -18.85 -8.68
C VAL A 91 -11.71 -19.03 -7.41
N VAL A 92 -12.97 -19.47 -7.54
CA VAL A 92 -13.88 -19.72 -6.40
C VAL A 92 -13.27 -20.70 -5.39
N ASP A 93 -12.36 -21.59 -5.79
CA ASP A 93 -11.72 -22.54 -4.86
C ASP A 93 -10.38 -22.07 -4.27
N LYS A 94 -9.82 -20.92 -4.67
CA LYS A 94 -8.44 -20.53 -4.27
C LYS A 94 -8.23 -19.11 -3.74
N VAL A 95 -9.22 -18.21 -3.82
CA VAL A 95 -9.17 -16.95 -3.08
C VAL A 95 -10.02 -17.05 -1.81
N GLY A 96 -9.84 -18.15 -1.05
CA GLY A 96 -10.26 -18.19 0.33
C GLY A 96 -9.72 -16.93 1.01
N ASN A 97 -10.64 -16.15 1.59
CA ASN A 97 -10.37 -14.98 2.41
C ASN A 97 -9.09 -15.27 3.20
N ARG A 98 -7.96 -14.66 2.82
CA ARG A 98 -6.63 -14.94 3.40
C ARG A 98 -6.59 -14.30 4.77
N GLN A 99 -7.50 -14.71 5.64
CA GLN A 99 -7.48 -14.42 7.04
C GLN A 99 -6.14 -14.96 7.52
N TYR A 100 -5.28 -14.04 7.95
CA TYR A 100 -3.97 -14.36 8.47
C TYR A 100 -4.18 -15.33 9.64
N SER A 101 -3.99 -16.63 9.39
CA SER A 101 -4.08 -17.62 10.43
C SER A 101 -3.03 -17.27 11.48
N LYS A 102 -3.48 -17.16 12.74
CA LYS A 102 -2.62 -16.77 13.86
C LYS A 102 -1.45 -17.78 13.94
N TRP A 103 -0.23 -17.28 14.03
CA TRP A 103 0.95 -18.12 14.19
C TRP A 103 0.86 -18.93 15.49
N ASN A 104 0.87 -20.26 15.38
CA ASN A 104 0.99 -21.13 16.54
C ASN A 104 2.46 -21.26 16.97
N GLN A 105 2.71 -21.81 18.16
CA GLN A 105 4.08 -21.90 18.69
C GLN A 105 4.96 -22.83 17.83
N LYS A 106 4.45 -24.00 17.43
CA LYS A 106 5.17 -24.96 16.58
C LYS A 106 5.63 -24.36 15.24
N GLU A 107 4.80 -23.53 14.61
CA GLU A 107 5.14 -22.82 13.37
C GLU A 107 6.27 -21.81 13.60
N LYS A 108 6.24 -21.09 14.74
CA LYS A 108 7.30 -20.14 15.10
C LYS A 108 8.61 -20.87 15.39
N ASP A 109 8.56 -21.98 16.12
CA ASP A 109 9.74 -22.78 16.44
C ASP A 109 10.39 -23.30 15.15
N LYS A 110 9.59 -23.84 14.22
CA LYS A 110 10.07 -24.24 12.89
C LYS A 110 10.69 -23.09 12.10
N LEU A 111 10.07 -21.91 12.14
CA LEU A 111 10.61 -20.72 11.46
C LEU A 111 11.99 -20.36 12.02
N VAL A 112 12.13 -20.34 13.36
CA VAL A 112 13.40 -20.04 14.04
C VAL A 112 14.45 -21.09 13.73
N GLU A 113 14.10 -22.37 13.80
CA GLU A 113 15.00 -23.48 13.47
C GLU A 113 15.58 -23.33 12.06
N GLN A 114 14.72 -23.05 11.06
CA GLN A 114 15.18 -22.88 9.69
C GLN A 114 16.08 -21.65 9.52
N ILE A 115 15.70 -20.52 10.12
CA ILE A 115 16.54 -19.30 10.09
C ILE A 115 17.90 -19.56 10.73
N ASN A 116 17.96 -20.29 11.84
CA ASN A 116 19.22 -20.63 12.50
C ASN A 116 20.12 -21.49 11.60
N LYS A 117 19.56 -22.46 10.86
CA LYS A 117 20.33 -23.25 9.87
C LYS A 117 21.00 -22.37 8.81
N PHE A 118 20.29 -21.38 8.27
CA PHE A 118 20.87 -20.44 7.31
C PHE A 118 21.93 -19.52 7.95
N ASN A 119 21.68 -19.06 9.18
CA ASN A 119 22.64 -18.23 9.92
C ASN A 119 23.92 -18.99 10.26
N GLU A 120 23.83 -20.25 10.70
CA GLU A 120 24.97 -21.14 10.98
C GLU A 120 25.81 -21.39 9.71
N ALA A 121 25.15 -21.50 8.56
CA ALA A 121 25.81 -21.60 7.26
C ALA A 121 26.38 -20.25 6.76
N ASN A 122 26.08 -19.13 7.43
CA ASN A 122 26.38 -17.76 6.97
C ASN A 122 25.82 -17.48 5.56
N VAL A 123 24.66 -18.03 5.23
CA VAL A 123 23.96 -17.85 3.96
C VAL A 123 22.66 -17.07 4.19
N LYS A 124 22.25 -16.28 3.20
CA LYS A 124 20.98 -15.57 3.24
C LYS A 124 19.80 -16.57 3.27
N PRO A 125 18.79 -16.39 4.15
CA PRO A 125 17.64 -17.28 4.20
C PRO A 125 16.90 -17.42 2.87
N ASP A 126 16.69 -18.66 2.42
CA ASP A 126 15.81 -18.96 1.30
C ASP A 126 14.37 -19.09 1.79
N TRP A 127 13.57 -18.06 1.50
CA TRP A 127 12.17 -17.99 1.94
C TRP A 127 11.26 -19.01 1.25
N VAL A 128 11.64 -19.53 0.08
CA VAL A 128 10.87 -20.58 -0.61
C VAL A 128 11.03 -21.91 0.12
N GLU A 129 12.26 -22.22 0.54
CA GLU A 129 12.57 -23.41 1.34
C GLU A 129 11.87 -23.33 2.71
N ILE A 130 12.02 -22.20 3.41
CA ILE A 130 11.37 -21.97 4.72
C ILE A 130 9.85 -22.13 4.61
N GLN A 131 9.24 -21.56 3.58
CA GLN A 131 7.80 -21.69 3.36
C GLN A 131 7.40 -23.15 3.11
N SER A 132 8.20 -23.89 2.35
CA SER A 132 7.98 -25.31 2.07
C SER A 132 8.05 -26.17 3.35
N CYS A 133 8.88 -25.79 4.32
CA CYS A 133 8.94 -26.45 5.64
C CYS A 133 7.71 -26.17 6.52
N ILE A 134 7.18 -24.95 6.48
CA ILE A 134 6.05 -24.52 7.34
C ILE A 134 4.70 -24.95 6.73
N LYS A 135 4.57 -24.91 5.40
CA LYS A 135 3.40 -25.27 4.56
C LYS A 135 2.13 -24.43 4.77
N THR A 136 1.86 -23.97 5.99
CA THR A 136 0.63 -23.24 6.37
C THR A 136 0.71 -21.72 6.18
N LYS A 137 1.89 -21.20 5.87
CA LYS A 137 2.16 -19.77 5.73
C LYS A 137 2.73 -19.49 4.35
N THR A 138 2.51 -18.28 3.85
CA THR A 138 3.11 -17.80 2.61
C THR A 138 4.54 -17.32 2.85
N ILE A 139 5.35 -17.27 1.78
CA ILE A 139 6.72 -16.73 1.80
C ILE A 139 6.75 -15.36 2.49
N ARG A 140 5.80 -14.48 2.14
CA ARG A 140 5.69 -13.15 2.73
C ARG A 140 5.40 -13.17 4.22
N GLN A 141 4.48 -14.03 4.67
CA GLN A 141 4.16 -14.18 6.08
C GLN A 141 5.36 -14.67 6.90
N CYS A 142 6.14 -15.62 6.36
CA CYS A 142 7.36 -16.11 7.01
C CYS A 142 8.38 -14.98 7.19
N TYR A 143 8.59 -14.17 6.14
CA TYR A 143 9.47 -13.00 6.20
C TYR A 143 8.99 -11.97 7.24
N ASP A 144 7.71 -11.58 7.20
CA ASP A 144 7.17 -10.57 8.12
C ASP A 144 7.28 -11.05 9.58
N GLN A 145 6.98 -12.33 9.83
CA GLN A 145 7.10 -12.92 11.17
C GLN A 145 8.55 -12.99 11.65
N CYS A 146 9.49 -13.33 10.76
CA CYS A 146 10.91 -13.32 11.03
C CYS A 146 11.39 -11.93 11.47
N VAL A 147 11.01 -10.87 10.74
CA VAL A 147 11.34 -9.49 11.10
C VAL A 147 10.81 -9.12 12.49
N ILE A 148 9.60 -9.57 12.83
CA ILE A 148 9.02 -9.36 14.17
C ILE A 148 9.84 -10.09 15.25
N LEU A 149 10.28 -11.34 14.99
CA LEU A 149 11.08 -12.11 15.93
C LEU A 149 12.46 -11.47 16.16
N PHE A 150 13.15 -11.05 15.10
CA PHE A 150 14.44 -10.37 15.22
C PHE A 150 14.33 -9.05 15.99
N LYS A 151 13.28 -8.27 15.75
CA LYS A 151 13.02 -7.04 16.52
C LYS A 151 12.90 -7.31 18.02
N LYS A 152 12.25 -8.42 18.39
CA LYS A 152 12.10 -8.84 19.80
C LYS A 152 13.42 -9.30 20.40
N ILE A 153 14.17 -10.15 19.69
CA ILE A 153 15.43 -10.73 20.19
C ILE A 153 16.47 -9.64 20.43
N HIS A 154 16.63 -8.72 19.47
CA HIS A 154 17.61 -7.66 19.60
C HIS A 154 17.16 -6.51 20.52
N ASN A 155 15.98 -6.63 21.13
CA ASN A 155 15.32 -5.56 21.87
C ASN A 155 15.41 -4.20 21.15
N THR A 156 15.41 -4.24 19.80
CA THR A 156 15.45 -3.05 18.94
C THR A 156 14.06 -2.47 18.82
N ASP A 157 13.21 -2.73 19.81
CA ASP A 157 11.92 -2.10 19.90
C ASP A 157 12.12 -0.65 20.34
N THR A 158 12.67 0.13 19.43
CA THR A 158 12.82 1.59 19.53
C THR A 158 11.46 2.28 19.40
N ARG A 159 10.35 1.58 19.68
CA ARG A 159 9.03 2.18 19.75
C ARG A 159 9.05 3.17 20.89
N HIS A 160 8.95 4.43 20.52
CA HIS A 160 8.76 5.52 21.47
C HIS A 160 7.54 5.25 22.36
N ILE A 161 7.77 5.29 23.67
CA ILE A 161 6.74 5.15 24.69
C ILE A 161 6.15 6.54 24.93
N TRP A 162 4.88 6.72 24.59
CA TRP A 162 4.16 7.97 24.78
C TRP A 162 3.84 8.20 26.25
N THR A 163 4.31 9.31 26.81
CA THR A 163 3.87 9.78 28.12
C THR A 163 2.55 10.53 28.02
N VAL A 164 1.79 10.58 29.13
CA VAL A 164 0.53 11.35 29.20
C VAL A 164 0.77 12.83 28.89
N GLN A 165 1.92 13.37 29.31
CA GLN A 165 2.31 14.76 29.05
C GLN A 165 2.58 15.01 27.57
N GLU A 166 3.28 14.10 26.89
CA GLU A 166 3.50 14.19 25.43
C GLU A 166 2.21 14.05 24.65
N GLU A 167 1.31 13.15 25.07
CA GLU A 167 -0.02 13.01 24.46
C GLU A 167 -0.83 14.29 24.58
N GLN A 168 -0.87 14.88 25.78
CA GLN A 168 -1.57 16.14 26.02
C GLN A 168 -0.95 17.28 25.22
N ARG A 169 0.38 17.38 25.19
CA ARG A 169 1.09 18.35 24.38
C ARG A 169 0.75 18.18 22.91
N LEU A 170 0.78 16.94 22.39
CA LEU A 170 0.48 16.64 21.00
C LEU A 170 -0.96 17.04 20.64
N ALA A 171 -1.92 16.73 21.52
CA ALA A 171 -3.31 17.12 21.35
C ALA A 171 -3.47 18.65 21.30
N ASN A 172 -2.82 19.37 22.22
CA ASN A 172 -2.87 20.84 22.28
C ASN A 172 -2.27 21.48 21.02
N VAL A 173 -1.08 21.03 20.57
CA VAL A 173 -0.44 21.57 19.36
C VAL A 173 -1.28 21.25 18.11
N PHE A 174 -1.87 20.06 18.02
CA PHE A 174 -2.75 19.69 16.90
C PHE A 174 -4.03 20.53 16.86
N GLN A 175 -4.61 20.84 18.02
CA GLN A 175 -5.78 21.71 18.12
C GLN A 175 -5.48 23.14 17.62
N GLN A 176 -4.29 23.67 17.92
CA GLN A 176 -3.87 24.99 17.45
C GLN A 176 -3.48 24.99 15.96
N ASN A 177 -2.96 23.88 15.45
CA ASN A 177 -2.41 23.78 14.10
C ASN A 177 -2.87 22.50 13.38
N PRO A 178 -4.18 22.37 13.06
CA PRO A 178 -4.71 21.15 12.48
C PRO A 178 -4.06 20.86 11.13
N TYR A 179 -3.58 19.62 10.98
CA TYR A 179 -2.95 19.09 9.76
C TYR A 179 -1.65 19.77 9.28
N LYS A 180 -1.12 20.75 10.01
CA LYS A 180 0.20 21.36 9.73
C LYS A 180 1.31 20.54 10.37
N TRP A 181 1.57 19.36 9.81
CA TRP A 181 2.46 18.35 10.41
C TRP A 181 3.91 18.81 10.56
N GLU A 182 4.36 19.69 9.67
CA GLU A 182 5.69 20.29 9.70
C GLU A 182 5.86 21.14 10.96
N VAL A 183 4.86 21.95 11.31
CA VAL A 183 4.83 22.77 12.54
C VAL A 183 4.71 21.91 13.78
N ILE A 184 3.90 20.85 13.72
CA ILE A 184 3.77 19.91 14.85
C ILE A 184 5.10 19.19 15.08
N GLN A 185 5.79 18.75 14.02
CA GLN A 185 7.04 18.00 14.14
C GLN A 185 8.15 18.81 14.81
N THR A 186 8.22 20.13 14.60
CA THR A 186 9.24 20.97 15.26
C THR A 186 9.14 20.93 16.79
N GLN A 187 7.96 20.59 17.33
CA GLN A 187 7.73 20.43 18.78
C GLN A 187 8.12 19.04 19.31
N PHE A 188 8.36 18.07 18.41
CA PHE A 188 8.67 16.68 18.72
C PHE A 188 9.86 16.17 17.86
N PRO A 189 11.08 16.70 18.06
CA PRO A 189 12.23 16.45 17.17
C PRO A 189 12.66 14.97 17.11
N ASN A 190 12.37 14.20 18.15
CA ASN A 190 12.70 12.78 18.22
C ASN A 190 11.66 11.87 17.55
N LEU A 191 10.56 12.44 17.04
CA LEU A 191 9.46 11.69 16.45
C LEU A 191 9.30 12.02 14.97
N ASN A 192 9.06 10.99 14.18
CA ASN A 192 8.74 11.17 12.77
C ASN A 192 7.25 11.53 12.58
N ILE A 193 6.94 12.21 11.48
CA ILE A 193 5.57 12.63 11.14
C ILE A 193 4.57 11.46 11.16
N VAL A 194 5.01 10.25 10.77
CA VAL A 194 4.16 9.05 10.73
C VAL A 194 3.75 8.63 12.14
N GLN A 195 4.66 8.64 13.11
CA GLN A 195 4.38 8.37 14.53
C GLN A 195 3.38 9.37 15.09
N LEU A 196 3.56 10.66 14.78
CA LEU A 196 2.66 11.73 15.21
C LEU A 196 1.25 11.55 14.64
N LYS A 197 1.12 11.29 13.33
CA LYS A 197 -0.16 11.00 12.66
C LYS A 197 -0.87 9.78 13.26
N ASN A 198 -0.13 8.69 13.46
CA ASN A 198 -0.65 7.47 14.05
C ASN A 198 -1.16 7.70 15.48
N LYS A 199 -0.42 8.51 16.27
CA LYS A 199 -0.80 8.83 17.63
C LYS A 199 -2.04 9.71 17.70
N ILE A 200 -2.10 10.81 16.93
CA ILE A 200 -3.28 11.66 16.81
C ILE A 200 -4.51 10.84 16.39
N GLY A 201 -4.37 9.97 15.38
CA GLY A 201 -5.47 9.10 14.96
C GLY A 201 -5.96 8.18 16.09
N THR A 202 -5.06 7.74 16.98
CA THR A 202 -5.41 6.95 18.17
C THR A 202 -6.14 7.79 19.21
N LEU A 203 -5.67 9.01 19.50
CA LEU A 203 -6.30 9.94 20.43
C LEU A 203 -7.72 10.32 19.97
N ILE A 204 -7.90 10.60 18.68
CA ILE A 204 -9.23 10.89 18.09
C ILE A 204 -10.18 9.70 18.28
N ARG A 205 -9.73 8.47 17.99
CA ARG A 205 -10.54 7.26 18.21
C ARG A 205 -10.91 7.06 19.67
N GLN A 206 -9.97 7.28 20.59
CA GLN A 206 -10.22 7.17 22.03
C GLN A 206 -11.23 8.22 22.50
N HIS A 207 -11.11 9.45 22.01
CA HIS A 207 -12.05 10.53 22.30
C HIS A 207 -13.46 10.20 21.80
N ASN A 208 -13.59 9.77 20.55
CA ASN A 208 -14.88 9.38 19.96
C ASN A 208 -15.51 8.19 20.71
N LYS A 209 -14.71 7.21 21.12
CA LYS A 209 -15.19 6.09 21.93
C LYS A 209 -15.74 6.56 23.29
N LYS A 210 -15.09 7.54 23.94
CA LYS A 210 -15.57 8.10 25.22
C LYS A 210 -16.88 8.87 25.06
N ILE A 211 -17.09 9.58 23.95
CA ILE A 211 -18.37 10.27 23.67
C ILE A 211 -19.49 9.24 23.56
N VAL A 212 -19.33 8.23 22.71
CA VAL A 212 -20.35 7.18 22.49
C VAL A 212 -20.71 6.45 23.78
N CYS A 213 -19.73 6.17 24.65
CA CYS A 213 -20.01 5.53 25.93
C CYS A 213 -20.75 6.45 26.91
N LYS A 214 -20.50 7.76 26.91
CA LYS A 214 -21.20 8.71 27.78
C LYS A 214 -22.66 8.88 27.37
N ASP A 215 -22.93 9.00 26.07
CA ASP A 215 -24.30 9.16 25.56
C ASP A 215 -25.18 7.95 25.92
N ASN A 216 -24.59 6.75 25.97
CA ASN A 216 -25.31 5.53 26.37
C ASN A 216 -25.59 5.46 27.88
N VAL A 217 -24.69 5.98 28.73
CA VAL A 217 -24.87 6.00 30.19
C VAL A 217 -25.92 7.05 30.57
N ASP A 218 -25.89 8.23 29.95
CA ASP A 218 -26.90 9.27 30.20
C ASP A 218 -28.30 8.86 29.74
N GLN A 219 -28.41 8.02 28.71
CA GLN A 219 -29.69 7.44 28.27
C GLN A 219 -30.21 6.37 29.23
N SER A 220 -29.34 5.53 29.82
CA SER A 220 -29.78 4.54 30.82
C SER A 220 -30.26 5.21 32.11
N GLU A 221 -29.55 6.24 32.59
CA GLU A 221 -29.95 6.97 33.81
C GLU A 221 -31.27 7.73 33.64
N LYS A 222 -31.53 8.30 32.44
CA LYS A 222 -32.82 8.94 32.15
C LYS A 222 -33.98 7.94 32.08
N SER A 223 -33.74 6.74 31.55
CA SER A 223 -34.75 5.67 31.50
C SER A 223 -35.10 5.15 32.90
N GLU A 224 -34.11 4.98 33.79
CA GLU A 224 -34.36 4.54 35.17
C GLU A 224 -35.13 5.59 35.99
N ARG A 225 -34.80 6.88 35.82
CA ARG A 225 -35.56 7.97 36.47
C ARG A 225 -37.02 8.03 36.01
N HIS A 226 -37.29 7.73 34.74
CA HIS A 226 -38.67 7.68 34.23
C HIS A 226 -39.49 6.50 34.78
N ILE A 227 -38.84 5.35 35.00
CA ILE A 227 -39.47 4.16 35.59
C ILE A 227 -39.79 4.41 37.08
N LEU A 228 -38.84 4.99 37.83
CA LEU A 228 -39.04 5.30 39.25
C LEU A 228 -40.10 6.39 39.47
N ALA A 229 -40.15 7.40 38.59
CA ALA A 229 -41.21 8.43 38.64
C ALA A 229 -42.61 7.85 38.36
N GLY A 230 -42.72 6.89 37.44
CA GLY A 230 -43.99 6.18 37.18
C GLY A 230 -44.43 5.28 38.32
N GLN A 231 -43.49 4.60 39.00
CA GLN A 231 -43.80 3.75 40.16
C GLN A 231 -44.23 4.56 41.39
N LEU A 232 -43.60 5.73 41.62
CA LEU A 232 -43.98 6.63 42.71
C LEU A 232 -45.34 7.32 42.47
N GLY A 233 -45.68 7.63 41.21
CA GLY A 233 -47.01 8.16 40.86
C GLY A 233 -48.14 7.18 41.21
N ASN A 234 -47.97 5.90 40.89
CA ASN A 234 -48.96 4.85 41.22
C ASN A 234 -49.08 4.56 42.73
N LEU A 235 -48.03 4.80 43.51
CA LEU A 235 -48.04 4.61 44.97
C LEU A 235 -48.67 5.77 45.74
N LEU A 236 -48.67 6.97 45.16
CA LEU A 236 -49.23 8.18 45.78
C LEU A 236 -50.67 8.49 45.36
N GLY A 237 -51.27 7.68 44.47
CA GLY A 237 -52.70 7.79 44.13
C GLY A 237 -53.10 9.14 43.53
N LEU A 238 -52.23 9.71 42.70
CA LEU A 238 -52.54 10.82 41.79
C LEU A 238 -52.89 10.30 40.40
#